data_AF-A0A5D9CAB2-F1
#
_entry.id   AF-A0A5D9CAB2-F1
#
_cell.length_a   1.000
_cell.length_b   1.000
_cell.length_c   1.000
_cell.angle_alpha   90.00
_cell.angle_beta   90.00
_cell.angle_gamma   90.00
#
_symmetry.space_group_name_H-M   'P 1'
#
loop_
_entity.id
_entity.type
_entity.pdbx_description
1 polymer ?
#
loop_
_entity_poly.entity_id
_entity_poly.type
_entity_poly.pdbx_seq_one_letter_code
_entity_poly.pdbx_strand_id
1 'polypeptide(L)'
;MMEGTAEARIVAWLEARLGRVVRIERQPRWRPAWFVDVERAGGVLPLYVRGDREGMAGSVPVSLEAAVLERLEAAGVPVPHVYGLIDAASAVVMDRLPGRANLATAESDAARGTILDHYMDVLAVIHARDPGEFTPLGFAVPPDAEALALGNFDRFERRYRPAKQRPEPLLEFGIKWLRRNVPRHRYDPRFILGDPAQFMFEGDRMTGLIDVELAHIGDVAHDLAGLRLRTIPEPLGDIGRAFRRYEAASGQALDRVAIEFHTAQFSLATPMSLVGELHAPRAVPETLQYLEWFHQYSLTGIEAIAAILGVDLPVVALLQPAPGRHAGMADTLPGTIGDLLAADPDAAYRRDATARTARFAQRAALFGPGIEAANLEEIAALTGARHTDWQSGDAALEAFVLAAGPEHDAALVALFHARTMRQMLMLEPVLHRTGRIEHLAPLPD
;
A
#
# COMPACT_ATOMS: atom_id res chain seq x y z
N MET A 1 2.01 37.19 -13.68
CA MET A 1 2.30 37.49 -12.26
C MET A 1 2.66 36.17 -11.60
N MET A 2 3.95 35.90 -11.45
CA MET A 2 4.52 34.62 -10.97
C MET A 2 5.52 34.86 -9.83
N GLU A 3 5.58 36.05 -9.24
CA GLU A 3 6.53 36.31 -8.16
C GLU A 3 6.03 35.64 -6.87
N GLY A 4 6.72 34.57 -6.46
CA GLY A 4 6.57 33.94 -5.14
C GLY A 4 6.02 32.50 -5.12
N THR A 5 5.54 31.95 -6.23
CA THR A 5 5.00 30.58 -6.29
C THR A 5 6.10 29.52 -6.29
N ALA A 6 5.78 28.28 -5.90
CA ALA A 6 6.70 27.14 -5.99
C ALA A 6 7.23 26.95 -7.43
N GLU A 7 6.36 27.09 -8.43
CA GLU A 7 6.72 27.02 -9.86
C GLU A 7 7.75 28.08 -10.26
N ALA A 8 7.63 29.31 -9.77
CA ALA A 8 8.60 30.35 -10.06
C ALA A 8 9.97 30.07 -9.43
N ARG A 9 9.99 29.48 -8.22
CA ARG A 9 11.23 29.05 -7.57
C ARG A 9 11.89 27.89 -8.35
N ILE A 10 11.08 26.96 -8.86
CA ILE A 10 11.53 25.85 -9.70
C ILE A 10 12.13 26.39 -11.01
N VAL A 11 11.41 27.25 -11.73
CA VAL A 11 11.88 27.85 -12.98
C VAL A 11 13.20 28.59 -12.78
N ALA A 12 13.27 29.47 -11.78
CA ALA A 12 14.49 30.23 -11.50
C ALA A 12 15.69 29.32 -11.18
N TRP A 13 15.48 28.24 -10.43
CA TRP A 13 16.55 27.28 -10.10
C TRP A 13 17.05 26.55 -11.36
N LEU A 14 16.13 26.13 -12.23
CA LEU A 14 16.43 25.38 -13.47
C LEU A 14 17.13 26.26 -14.50
N GLU A 15 16.66 27.48 -14.71
CA GLU A 15 17.25 28.42 -15.68
C GLU A 15 18.66 28.87 -15.29
N ALA A 16 18.94 28.94 -13.99
CA ALA A 16 20.28 29.26 -13.50
C ALA A 16 21.29 28.12 -13.66
N ARG A 17 20.86 26.87 -13.84
CA ARG A 17 21.75 25.68 -13.75
C ARG A 17 21.72 24.75 -14.96
N LEU A 18 20.56 24.53 -15.57
CA LEU A 18 20.36 23.47 -16.56
C LEU A 18 19.99 24.01 -17.95
N GLY A 19 19.25 25.11 -18.03
CA GLY A 19 18.82 25.71 -19.29
C GLY A 19 17.45 26.37 -19.22
N ARG A 20 16.94 26.88 -20.34
CA ARG A 20 15.67 27.62 -20.39
C ARG A 20 14.48 26.69 -20.16
N VAL A 21 13.57 27.03 -19.27
CA VAL A 21 12.33 26.23 -19.09
C VAL A 21 11.35 26.57 -20.20
N VAL A 22 10.95 25.57 -20.98
CA VAL A 22 9.99 25.75 -22.10
C VAL A 22 8.59 25.24 -21.77
N ARG A 23 8.46 24.37 -20.76
CA ARG A 23 7.19 23.85 -20.27
C ARG A 23 7.31 23.43 -18.81
N ILE A 24 6.27 23.74 -18.02
CA ILE A 24 6.08 23.25 -16.65
C ILE A 24 4.60 22.91 -16.48
N GLU A 25 4.31 21.72 -15.97
CA GLU A 25 2.95 21.25 -15.70
C GLU A 25 2.89 20.62 -14.32
N ARG A 26 2.01 21.11 -13.46
CA ARG A 26 1.78 20.53 -12.13
C ARG A 26 0.99 19.22 -12.26
N GLN A 27 1.50 18.16 -11.64
CA GLN A 27 0.77 16.91 -11.54
C GLN A 27 -0.33 17.04 -10.45
N PRO A 28 -1.61 16.76 -10.76
CA PRO A 28 -2.70 16.84 -9.78
C PRO A 28 -2.64 15.63 -8.83
N ARG A 29 -1.79 15.72 -7.80
CA ARG A 29 -1.58 14.71 -6.75
C ARG A 29 -1.49 15.38 -5.37
N TRP A 30 -1.65 14.59 -4.31
CA TRP A 30 -1.55 15.05 -2.92
C TRP A 30 -0.15 15.50 -2.52
N ARG A 31 0.90 14.96 -3.17
CA ARG A 31 2.29 15.41 -3.00
C ARG A 31 2.61 16.36 -4.16
N PRO A 32 3.18 17.55 -3.91
CA PRO A 32 3.54 18.48 -4.97
C PRO A 32 4.53 17.85 -5.94
N ALA A 33 4.22 17.89 -7.23
CA ALA A 33 5.11 17.42 -8.28
C ALA A 33 4.84 18.12 -9.61
N TRP A 34 5.87 18.21 -10.46
CA TRP A 34 5.82 18.89 -11.75
C TRP A 34 6.57 18.12 -12.83
N PHE A 35 5.98 18.07 -14.03
CA PHE A 35 6.67 17.71 -15.26
C PHE A 35 7.27 18.98 -15.87
N VAL A 36 8.57 18.97 -16.12
CA VAL A 36 9.28 20.16 -16.64
C VAL A 36 10.10 19.78 -17.86
N ASP A 37 10.10 20.62 -18.89
CA ASP A 37 10.95 20.47 -20.07
C ASP A 37 11.94 21.65 -20.13
N VAL A 38 13.23 21.34 -20.19
CA VAL A 38 14.32 22.32 -20.20
C VAL A 38 15.06 22.28 -21.54
N GLU A 39 15.12 23.39 -22.25
CA GLU A 39 15.90 23.56 -23.48
C GLU A 39 17.37 23.84 -23.13
N ARG A 40 18.28 23.00 -23.66
CA ARG A 40 19.73 23.16 -23.53
C ARG A 40 20.44 22.82 -24.84
N ALA A 41 21.74 23.12 -24.92
CA ALA A 41 22.56 22.71 -26.06
C ALA A 41 22.49 21.18 -26.23
N GLY A 42 21.89 20.73 -27.34
CA GLY A 42 21.69 19.30 -27.63
C GLY A 42 20.24 18.79 -27.52
N GLY A 43 19.28 19.64 -27.16
CA GLY A 43 17.84 19.32 -27.22
C GLY A 43 17.06 19.64 -25.95
N VAL A 44 15.90 19.02 -25.81
CA VAL A 44 15.01 19.16 -24.64
C VAL A 44 15.35 18.08 -23.61
N LEU A 45 15.63 18.51 -22.38
CA LEU A 45 15.81 17.65 -21.22
C LEU A 45 14.49 17.54 -20.44
N PRO A 46 13.85 16.36 -20.41
CA PRO A 46 12.64 16.12 -19.63
C PRO A 46 12.97 15.83 -18.16
N LEU A 47 12.40 16.61 -17.25
CA LEU A 47 12.63 16.53 -15.81
C LEU A 47 11.32 16.30 -15.04
N TYR A 48 11.47 15.65 -13.89
CA TYR A 48 10.44 15.51 -12.88
C TYR A 48 10.91 16.19 -11.59
N VAL A 49 10.10 17.11 -11.08
CA VAL A 49 10.40 17.84 -9.84
C VAL A 49 9.42 17.37 -8.78
N ARG A 50 9.90 16.80 -7.68
CA ARG A 50 9.07 16.29 -6.56
C ARG A 50 9.31 17.13 -5.32
N GLY A 51 8.24 17.63 -4.71
CA GLY A 51 8.27 18.44 -3.49
C GLY A 51 7.97 17.63 -2.23
N ASP A 52 8.26 18.21 -1.08
CA ASP A 52 7.86 17.67 0.21
C ASP A 52 6.34 17.63 0.39
N ARG A 53 5.89 16.62 1.15
CA ARG A 53 4.47 16.49 1.48
C ARG A 53 4.11 17.43 2.63
N GLU A 54 3.26 18.41 2.36
CA GLU A 54 2.76 19.33 3.38
C GLU A 54 1.74 18.65 4.31
N GLY A 55 1.76 18.98 5.60
CA GLY A 55 0.71 18.61 6.56
C GLY A 55 0.66 17.15 7.03
N MET A 56 1.63 16.30 6.66
CA MET A 56 1.69 14.89 7.04
C MET A 56 2.88 14.61 7.97
N ALA A 57 2.63 14.56 9.28
CA ALA A 57 3.68 14.32 10.27
C ALA A 57 4.39 12.97 10.06
N GLY A 58 5.71 13.01 9.89
CA GLY A 58 6.56 11.83 9.69
C GLY A 58 6.68 11.36 8.23
N SER A 59 6.34 12.20 7.24
CA SER A 59 6.76 12.02 5.85
C SER A 59 8.28 12.03 5.73
N VAL A 60 8.82 11.23 4.81
CA VAL A 60 10.24 11.25 4.48
C VAL A 60 10.52 12.47 3.60
N PRO A 61 11.52 13.31 3.97
CA PRO A 61 11.88 14.46 3.17
C PRO A 61 12.45 14.02 1.81
N VAL A 62 12.14 14.78 0.75
CA VAL A 62 12.65 14.50 -0.61
C VAL A 62 14.18 14.50 -0.69
N SER A 63 14.86 15.16 0.26
CA SER A 63 16.32 15.14 0.34
C SER A 63 16.88 13.77 0.71
N LEU A 64 16.19 13.01 1.57
CA LEU A 64 16.59 11.63 1.87
C LEU A 64 16.32 10.71 0.68
N GLU A 65 15.19 10.89 0.00
CA GLU A 65 14.86 10.16 -1.23
C GLU A 65 15.94 10.40 -2.30
N ALA A 66 16.32 11.67 -2.52
CA ALA A 66 17.40 12.04 -3.44
C ALA A 66 18.73 11.36 -3.10
N ALA A 67 19.13 11.36 -1.83
CA ALA A 67 20.38 10.74 -1.40
C ALA A 67 20.38 9.21 -1.59
N VAL A 68 19.23 8.56 -1.40
CA VAL A 68 19.07 7.12 -1.71
C VAL A 68 19.22 6.88 -3.21
N LEU A 69 18.54 7.68 -4.04
CA LEU A 69 18.63 7.56 -5.50
C LEU A 69 20.07 7.73 -5.99
N GLU A 70 20.81 8.73 -5.50
CA GLU A 70 22.23 8.93 -5.84
C GLU A 70 23.11 7.71 -5.47
N ARG A 71 22.86 7.08 -4.31
CA ARG A 71 23.57 5.86 -3.89
C ARG A 71 23.25 4.66 -4.78
N LEU A 72 21.99 4.52 -5.17
CA LEU A 72 21.55 3.47 -6.08
C LEU A 72 22.09 3.71 -7.51
N GLU A 73 22.12 4.94 -7.99
CA GLU A 73 22.72 5.28 -9.28
C GLU A 73 24.21 4.95 -9.30
N ALA A 74 24.95 5.34 -8.27
CA ALA A 74 26.38 5.00 -8.12
C ALA A 74 26.63 3.48 -8.05
N ALA A 75 25.62 2.70 -7.67
CA ALA A 75 25.64 1.24 -7.67
C ALA A 75 25.33 0.61 -9.04
N GLY A 76 25.00 1.40 -10.06
CA GLY A 76 24.53 0.91 -11.35
C GLY A 76 23.09 0.41 -11.33
N VAL A 77 22.32 0.69 -10.28
CA VAL A 77 20.88 0.43 -10.23
C VAL A 77 20.18 1.43 -11.14
N PRO A 78 19.29 1.01 -12.05
CA PRO A 78 18.54 1.95 -12.87
C PRO A 78 17.57 2.77 -12.01
N VAL A 79 17.86 4.05 -11.85
CA VAL A 79 17.07 5.05 -11.10
C VAL A 79 17.14 6.39 -11.87
N PRO A 80 16.23 7.36 -11.63
CA PRO A 80 16.38 8.68 -12.24
C PRO A 80 17.64 9.39 -11.72
N HIS A 81 18.40 10.02 -12.61
CA HIS A 81 19.51 10.87 -12.22
C HIS A 81 19.01 12.07 -11.41
N VAL A 82 19.66 12.37 -10.30
CA VAL A 82 19.35 13.53 -9.46
C VAL A 82 20.22 14.72 -9.89
N TYR A 83 19.60 15.80 -10.34
CA TYR A 83 20.31 17.03 -10.73
C TYR A 83 20.54 17.97 -9.54
N GLY A 84 19.76 17.82 -8.48
CA GLY A 84 19.96 18.55 -7.23
C GLY A 84 18.68 18.91 -6.49
N LEU A 85 18.86 19.58 -5.36
CA LEU A 85 17.79 20.04 -4.48
C LEU A 85 17.50 21.54 -4.68
N ILE A 86 16.23 21.90 -4.50
CA ILE A 86 15.72 23.27 -4.49
C ILE A 86 15.29 23.59 -3.06
N ASP A 87 16.23 24.04 -2.22
CA ASP A 87 15.95 24.35 -0.80
C ASP A 87 14.76 25.31 -0.62
N ALA A 88 14.69 26.34 -1.48
CA ALA A 88 13.62 27.33 -1.43
C ALA A 88 12.23 26.78 -1.77
N ALA A 89 12.14 25.60 -2.38
CA ALA A 89 10.88 24.93 -2.72
C ALA A 89 10.72 23.57 -2.01
N SER A 90 11.68 23.18 -1.16
CA SER A 90 11.79 21.84 -0.56
C SER A 90 11.51 20.73 -1.57
N ALA A 91 12.23 20.77 -2.70
CA ALA A 91 12.00 19.90 -3.85
C ALA A 91 13.30 19.28 -4.38
N VAL A 92 13.20 18.10 -5.00
CA VAL A 92 14.27 17.45 -5.76
C VAL A 92 13.99 17.55 -7.25
N VAL A 93 15.04 17.79 -8.05
CA VAL A 93 15.02 17.76 -9.51
C VAL A 93 15.68 16.47 -9.98
N MET A 94 14.95 15.66 -10.74
CA MET A 94 15.45 14.39 -11.26
C MET A 94 14.98 14.14 -12.69
N ASP A 95 15.57 13.15 -13.35
CA ASP A 95 15.10 12.70 -14.67
C ASP A 95 13.60 12.39 -14.66
N ARG A 96 12.91 12.77 -15.75
CA ARG A 96 11.61 12.18 -16.06
C ARG A 96 11.85 10.88 -16.82
N LEU A 97 11.84 9.75 -16.09
CA LEU A 97 11.99 8.43 -16.70
C LEU A 97 10.94 8.21 -17.80
N PRO A 98 11.34 7.64 -18.96
CA PRO A 98 10.41 7.34 -20.04
C PRO A 98 9.52 6.13 -19.70
N GLY A 99 8.43 6.01 -20.43
CA GLY A 99 7.52 4.87 -20.34
C GLY A 99 6.36 5.05 -19.35
N ARG A 100 5.96 3.94 -18.72
CA ARG A 100 4.78 3.84 -17.84
C ARG A 100 5.04 2.90 -16.65
N ALA A 101 4.26 3.02 -15.58
CA ALA A 101 4.45 2.25 -14.35
C ALA A 101 3.55 1.00 -14.23
N ASN A 102 2.32 1.05 -14.76
CA ASN A 102 1.37 -0.05 -14.61
C ASN A 102 1.76 -1.23 -15.51
N LEU A 103 2.35 -2.28 -14.93
CA LEU A 103 2.87 -3.43 -15.67
C LEU A 103 1.78 -4.23 -16.41
N ALA A 104 0.52 -4.14 -15.98
CA ALA A 104 -0.61 -4.74 -16.71
C ALA A 104 -0.82 -4.11 -18.11
N THR A 105 -0.19 -2.97 -18.39
CA THR A 105 -0.21 -2.30 -19.70
C THR A 105 0.96 -2.69 -20.61
N ALA A 106 1.78 -3.70 -20.22
CA ALA A 106 2.81 -4.24 -21.09
C ALA A 106 2.21 -4.81 -22.39
N GLU A 107 3.01 -4.84 -23.46
CA GLU A 107 2.52 -5.22 -24.80
C GLU A 107 2.09 -6.68 -24.92
N SER A 108 2.64 -7.54 -24.06
CA SER A 108 2.31 -8.96 -23.98
C SER A 108 2.70 -9.54 -22.62
N ASP A 109 2.17 -10.72 -22.30
CA ASP A 109 2.57 -11.48 -21.12
C ASP A 109 4.06 -11.85 -21.13
N ALA A 110 4.63 -12.06 -22.32
CA ALA A 110 6.06 -12.31 -22.49
C ALA A 110 6.88 -11.08 -22.12
N ALA A 111 6.51 -9.89 -22.63
CA ALA A 111 7.15 -8.63 -22.29
C ALA A 111 7.04 -8.32 -20.79
N ARG A 112 5.85 -8.50 -20.20
CA ARG A 112 5.62 -8.37 -18.76
C ARG A 112 6.59 -9.24 -17.95
N GLY A 113 6.75 -10.49 -18.35
CA GLY A 113 7.67 -11.42 -17.70
C GLY A 113 9.14 -11.01 -17.83
N THR A 114 9.57 -10.53 -19.00
CA THR A 114 10.94 -10.01 -19.20
C THR A 114 11.23 -8.79 -18.33
N ILE A 115 10.28 -7.86 -18.23
CA ILE A 115 10.40 -6.67 -17.37
C ILE A 115 10.49 -7.09 -15.90
N LEU A 116 9.64 -8.04 -15.48
CA LEU A 116 9.62 -8.53 -14.11
C LEU A 116 10.92 -9.28 -13.76
N ASP A 117 11.48 -10.06 -14.69
CA ASP A 117 12.78 -10.71 -14.51
C ASP A 117 13.90 -9.68 -14.34
N HIS A 118 13.91 -8.63 -15.16
CA HIS A 118 14.90 -7.55 -15.04
C HIS A 118 14.75 -6.79 -13.70
N TYR A 119 13.52 -6.57 -13.24
CA TYR A 119 13.28 -5.99 -11.91
C TYR A 119 13.82 -6.88 -10.79
N MET A 120 13.65 -8.20 -10.86
CA MET A 120 14.22 -9.15 -9.88
C MET A 120 15.75 -9.17 -9.87
N ASP A 121 16.37 -9.00 -11.03
CA ASP A 121 17.83 -8.87 -11.13
C ASP A 121 18.34 -7.62 -10.43
N VAL A 122 17.65 -6.50 -10.66
CA VAL A 122 17.96 -5.24 -10.00
C VAL A 122 17.72 -5.35 -8.49
N LEU A 123 16.63 -5.98 -8.07
CA LEU A 123 16.33 -6.18 -6.65
C LEU A 123 17.41 -7.04 -5.97
N ALA A 124 17.90 -8.09 -6.62
CA ALA A 124 19.01 -8.89 -6.11
C ALA A 124 20.32 -8.08 -5.96
N VAL A 125 20.62 -7.17 -6.91
CA VAL A 125 21.77 -6.25 -6.80
C VAL A 125 21.62 -5.32 -5.60
N ILE A 126 20.41 -4.81 -5.34
CA ILE A 126 20.12 -3.94 -4.19
C ILE A 126 20.28 -4.72 -2.88
N HIS A 127 19.71 -5.90 -2.79
CA HIS A 127 19.78 -6.74 -1.59
C HIS A 127 21.19 -7.28 -1.30
N ALA A 128 22.07 -7.34 -2.30
CA ALA A 128 23.46 -7.75 -2.11
C ALA A 128 24.34 -6.66 -1.48
N ARG A 129 23.87 -5.40 -1.39
CA ARG A 129 24.65 -4.28 -0.87
C ARG A 129 24.91 -4.40 0.63
N ASP A 130 26.02 -3.80 1.07
CA ASP A 130 26.32 -3.68 2.49
C ASP A 130 25.41 -2.61 3.12
N PRO A 131 24.61 -2.95 4.16
CA PRO A 131 23.83 -1.97 4.93
C PRO A 131 24.66 -0.78 5.40
N GLY A 132 25.95 -0.99 5.69
CA GLY A 132 26.90 0.03 6.12
C GLY A 132 26.96 1.24 5.20
N GLU A 133 26.73 1.05 3.90
CA GLU A 133 26.74 2.12 2.89
C GLU A 133 25.63 3.16 3.08
N PHE A 134 24.53 2.75 3.72
CA PHE A 134 23.33 3.55 3.94
C PHE A 134 23.28 4.16 5.33
N THR A 135 24.10 3.68 6.27
CA THR A 135 24.19 4.27 7.63
C THR A 135 24.53 5.77 7.64
N PRO A 136 25.37 6.33 6.75
CA PRO A 136 25.63 7.79 6.71
C PRO A 136 24.40 8.61 6.30
N LEU A 137 23.39 7.98 5.69
CA LEU A 137 22.10 8.61 5.37
C LEU A 137 21.12 8.58 6.55
N GLY A 138 21.51 8.01 7.69
CA GLY A 138 20.67 7.89 8.89
C GLY A 138 19.87 6.59 8.99
N PHE A 139 20.10 5.62 8.10
CA PHE A 139 19.47 4.30 8.21
C PHE A 139 20.13 3.48 9.32
N ALA A 140 19.37 3.20 10.38
CA ALA A 140 19.85 2.40 11.50
C ALA A 140 19.80 0.90 11.15
N VAL A 141 20.88 0.17 11.47
CA VAL A 141 20.91 -1.29 11.38
C VAL A 141 20.13 -1.87 12.56
N PRO A 142 19.11 -2.72 12.34
CA PRO A 142 18.36 -3.35 13.42
C PRO A 142 19.28 -4.21 14.31
N PRO A 143 19.18 -4.12 15.65
CA PRO A 143 20.11 -4.79 16.56
C PRO A 143 19.93 -6.31 16.66
N ASP A 144 18.76 -6.84 16.29
CA ASP A 144 18.42 -8.25 16.39
C ASP A 144 17.34 -8.66 15.36
N ALA A 145 17.02 -9.96 15.31
CA ALA A 145 16.04 -10.53 14.40
C ALA A 145 14.62 -9.98 14.59
N GLU A 146 14.25 -9.57 15.81
CA GLU A 146 12.92 -9.03 16.09
C GLU A 146 12.77 -7.61 15.58
N ALA A 147 13.75 -6.75 15.87
CA ALA A 147 13.81 -5.42 15.31
C ALA A 147 13.93 -5.44 13.78
N LEU A 148 14.61 -6.44 13.21
CA LEU A 148 14.70 -6.65 11.78
C LEU A 148 13.33 -6.98 11.15
N ALA A 149 12.61 -7.95 11.72
CA ALA A 149 11.33 -8.40 11.20
C ALA A 149 10.20 -7.38 11.39
N LEU A 150 10.18 -6.68 12.53
CA LEU A 150 9.16 -5.69 12.87
C LEU A 150 9.49 -4.28 12.37
N GLY A 151 10.69 -4.03 11.84
CA GLY A 151 11.22 -2.75 11.34
C GLY A 151 10.22 -1.59 11.25
N ASN A 152 9.61 -1.40 10.07
CA ASN A 152 8.63 -0.34 9.85
C ASN A 152 7.26 -0.60 10.52
N PHE A 153 6.91 -1.84 10.85
CA PHE A 153 5.66 -2.18 11.53
C PHE A 153 5.52 -1.46 12.88
N ASP A 154 6.60 -1.40 13.67
CA ASP A 154 6.62 -0.67 14.94
C ASP A 154 6.26 0.82 14.77
N ARG A 155 6.64 1.42 13.64
CA ARG A 155 6.31 2.81 13.28
C ARG A 155 4.82 2.98 13.03
N PHE A 156 4.17 2.01 12.41
CA PHE A 156 2.72 2.00 12.17
C PHE A 156 1.94 1.73 13.45
N GLU A 157 2.36 0.75 14.25
CA GLU A 157 1.73 0.44 15.53
C GLU A 157 1.74 1.65 16.46
N ARG A 158 2.88 2.35 16.59
CA ARG A 158 2.97 3.58 17.42
C ARG A 158 1.99 4.67 17.01
N ARG A 159 1.63 4.78 15.73
CA ARG A 159 0.63 5.74 15.24
C ARG A 159 -0.80 5.23 15.42
N TYR A 160 -0.99 3.93 15.25
CA TYR A 160 -2.27 3.25 15.45
C TYR A 160 -2.78 3.44 16.88
N ARG A 161 -1.94 3.22 17.91
CA ARG A 161 -2.36 3.28 19.32
C ARG A 161 -3.15 4.56 19.70
N PRO A 162 -2.64 5.78 19.48
CA PRO A 162 -3.38 7.01 19.79
C PRO A 162 -4.49 7.34 18.79
N ALA A 163 -4.45 6.82 17.56
CA ALA A 163 -5.48 7.07 16.54
C ALA A 163 -6.73 6.21 16.72
N LYS A 164 -6.60 5.06 17.41
CA LYS A 164 -7.69 4.12 17.67
C LYS A 164 -8.71 4.69 18.67
N GLN A 165 -9.85 5.13 18.15
CA GLN A 165 -10.98 5.67 18.94
C GLN A 165 -12.14 4.68 19.23
N ARG A 166 -12.10 3.46 18.69
CA ARG A 166 -13.07 2.38 18.94
C ARG A 166 -12.37 1.01 18.90
N PRO A 167 -12.98 -0.09 19.37
CA PRO A 167 -12.39 -1.42 19.28
C PRO A 167 -12.04 -1.79 17.83
N GLU A 168 -10.89 -2.43 17.65
CA GLU A 168 -10.34 -2.91 16.38
C GLU A 168 -9.74 -4.32 16.59
N PRO A 169 -10.57 -5.34 16.92
CA PRO A 169 -10.12 -6.65 17.38
C PRO A 169 -9.23 -7.40 16.38
N LEU A 170 -9.44 -7.21 15.07
CA LEU A 170 -8.61 -7.81 14.02
C LEU A 170 -7.17 -7.29 14.07
N LEU A 171 -7.02 -5.96 14.23
CA LEU A 171 -5.70 -5.34 14.30
C LEU A 171 -4.99 -5.71 15.60
N GLU A 172 -5.70 -5.78 16.73
CA GLU A 172 -5.12 -6.25 17.98
C GLU A 172 -4.67 -7.72 17.89
N PHE A 173 -5.45 -8.57 17.22
CA PHE A 173 -5.06 -9.96 16.94
C PHE A 173 -3.81 -10.01 16.07
N GLY A 174 -3.80 -9.29 14.94
CA GLY A 174 -2.67 -9.26 14.02
C GLY A 174 -1.38 -8.76 14.67
N ILE A 175 -1.46 -7.67 15.44
CA ILE A 175 -0.30 -7.13 16.18
C ILE A 175 0.23 -8.15 17.20
N LYS A 176 -0.65 -8.75 18.00
CA LYS A 176 -0.27 -9.74 19.00
C LYS A 176 0.33 -10.99 18.35
N TRP A 177 -0.27 -11.46 17.26
CA TRP A 177 0.22 -12.61 16.50
C TRP A 177 1.61 -12.34 15.90
N LEU A 178 1.81 -11.19 15.26
CA LEU A 178 3.11 -10.81 14.67
C LEU A 178 4.22 -10.74 15.71
N ARG A 179 3.95 -10.14 16.88
CA ARG A 179 4.95 -10.05 17.97
C ARG A 179 5.33 -11.42 18.53
N ARG A 180 4.40 -12.38 18.55
CA ARG A 180 4.67 -13.75 19.01
C ARG A 180 5.41 -14.61 17.98
N ASN A 181 5.19 -14.36 16.69
CA ASN A 181 5.62 -15.24 15.59
C ASN A 181 6.78 -14.67 14.75
N VAL A 182 7.56 -13.74 15.29
CA VAL A 182 8.77 -13.20 14.65
C VAL A 182 9.69 -14.34 14.17
N PRO A 183 10.19 -14.31 12.91
CA PRO A 183 11.12 -15.30 12.38
C PRO A 183 12.53 -15.15 12.97
N ARG A 184 12.70 -15.54 14.24
CA ARG A 184 13.96 -15.33 15.01
C ARG A 184 15.16 -16.12 14.51
N HIS A 185 14.96 -17.11 13.63
CA HIS A 185 16.04 -17.91 13.05
C HIS A 185 16.83 -17.14 11.97
N ARG A 186 16.36 -15.96 11.56
CA ARG A 186 17.00 -15.13 10.52
C ARG A 186 17.49 -13.82 11.11
N TYR A 187 18.73 -13.48 10.78
CA TYR A 187 19.28 -12.15 11.01
C TYR A 187 20.30 -11.85 9.91
N ASP A 188 19.82 -11.26 8.82
CA ASP A 188 20.63 -10.81 7.69
C ASP A 188 20.13 -9.43 7.25
N PRO A 189 20.46 -8.35 7.97
CA PRO A 189 20.00 -7.01 7.64
C PRO A 189 20.52 -6.61 6.26
N ARG A 190 19.61 -6.17 5.37
CA ARG A 190 19.91 -5.67 4.02
C ARG A 190 19.26 -4.32 3.78
N PHE A 191 19.79 -3.55 2.84
CA PHE A 191 19.04 -2.41 2.32
C PHE A 191 17.89 -2.92 1.45
N ILE A 192 16.67 -2.52 1.79
CA ILE A 192 15.43 -2.90 1.08
C ILE A 192 14.65 -1.65 0.68
N LEU A 193 13.80 -1.78 -0.35
CA LEU A 193 12.98 -0.68 -0.87
C LEU A 193 11.78 -0.37 0.02
N GLY A 194 11.26 -1.37 0.76
CA GLY A 194 10.13 -1.22 1.68
C GLY A 194 8.75 -1.12 1.01
N ASP A 195 8.66 -0.46 -0.15
CA ASP A 195 7.52 -0.52 -1.08
C ASP A 195 8.00 -0.96 -2.47
N PRO A 196 8.20 -2.27 -2.67
CA PRO A 196 8.79 -2.83 -3.89
C PRO A 196 7.81 -2.75 -5.08
N ALA A 197 8.33 -3.09 -6.26
CA ALA A 197 7.65 -3.04 -7.55
C ALA A 197 7.16 -1.64 -7.96
N GLN A 198 7.87 -0.60 -7.50
CA GLN A 198 7.73 0.78 -7.93
C GLN A 198 8.79 1.09 -9.01
N PHE A 199 8.42 0.96 -10.28
CA PHE A 199 9.33 1.23 -11.40
C PHE A 199 8.59 1.70 -12.66
N MET A 200 9.36 2.30 -13.57
CA MET A 200 8.92 2.66 -14.92
C MET A 200 9.47 1.64 -15.93
N PHE A 201 8.74 1.42 -17.03
CA PHE A 201 9.20 0.58 -18.14
C PHE A 201 8.76 1.14 -19.50
N GLU A 202 9.57 0.86 -20.52
CA GLU A 202 9.29 1.18 -21.93
C GLU A 202 9.66 -0.02 -22.81
N GLY A 203 8.77 -0.38 -23.74
CA GLY A 203 8.90 -1.63 -24.48
C GLY A 203 8.90 -2.84 -23.54
N ASP A 204 9.97 -3.65 -23.60
CA ASP A 204 10.20 -4.84 -22.81
C ASP A 204 11.26 -4.67 -21.71
N ARG A 205 11.60 -3.41 -21.35
CA ARG A 205 12.64 -3.12 -20.36
C ARG A 205 12.19 -2.11 -19.31
N MET A 206 12.53 -2.40 -18.06
CA MET A 206 12.52 -1.42 -16.97
C MET A 206 13.46 -0.25 -17.30
N THR A 207 12.98 0.97 -17.13
CA THR A 207 13.74 2.22 -17.36
C THR A 207 14.33 2.77 -16.06
N GLY A 208 13.68 2.52 -14.91
CA GLY A 208 14.25 2.81 -13.59
C GLY A 208 13.27 2.62 -12.46
N LEU A 209 13.80 2.42 -11.25
CA LEU A 209 13.03 2.42 -10.01
C LEU A 209 12.57 3.83 -9.66
N ILE A 210 11.42 3.91 -9.01
CA ILE A 210 10.85 5.15 -8.48
C ILE A 210 10.40 4.92 -7.04
N ASP A 211 10.09 6.00 -6.33
CA ASP A 211 9.41 5.97 -5.02
C ASP A 211 10.13 5.15 -3.93
N VAL A 212 11.37 5.54 -3.60
CA VAL A 212 12.20 4.88 -2.58
C VAL A 212 11.93 5.41 -1.15
N GLU A 213 10.75 6.00 -0.92
CA GLU A 213 10.45 6.72 0.34
C GLU A 213 10.24 5.80 1.56
N LEU A 214 10.00 4.50 1.34
CA LEU A 214 9.92 3.51 2.42
C LEU A 214 11.20 2.68 2.59
N ALA A 215 12.27 3.02 1.86
CA ALA A 215 13.52 2.29 1.93
C ALA A 215 14.12 2.34 3.34
N HIS A 216 14.70 1.22 3.80
CA HIS A 216 15.32 1.10 5.11
C HIS A 216 16.23 -0.14 5.17
N ILE A 217 16.93 -0.34 6.28
CA ILE A 217 17.60 -1.62 6.55
C ILE A 217 16.58 -2.59 7.16
N GLY A 218 16.33 -3.71 6.49
CA GLY A 218 15.29 -4.69 6.81
C GLY A 218 15.62 -6.10 6.31
N ASP A 219 14.68 -7.03 6.46
CA ASP A 219 14.75 -8.38 5.87
C ASP A 219 14.29 -8.32 4.41
N VAL A 220 15.04 -8.94 3.49
CA VAL A 220 14.69 -9.05 2.07
C VAL A 220 13.34 -9.73 1.82
N ALA A 221 12.88 -10.56 2.76
CA ALA A 221 11.54 -11.15 2.75
C ALA A 221 10.43 -10.08 2.73
N HIS A 222 10.67 -8.89 3.26
CA HIS A 222 9.73 -7.75 3.20
C HIS A 222 9.48 -7.30 1.76
N ASP A 223 10.53 -7.10 0.97
CA ASP A 223 10.39 -6.69 -0.43
C ASP A 223 9.74 -7.81 -1.27
N LEU A 224 10.06 -9.07 -1.01
CA LEU A 224 9.39 -10.18 -1.70
C LEU A 224 7.91 -10.29 -1.33
N ALA A 225 7.56 -10.05 -0.06
CA ALA A 225 6.18 -9.96 0.38
C ALA A 225 5.44 -8.80 -0.30
N GLY A 226 6.08 -7.64 -0.43
CA GLY A 226 5.46 -6.47 -1.06
C GLY A 226 5.06 -6.68 -2.53
N LEU A 227 5.74 -7.56 -3.29
CA LEU A 227 5.29 -7.93 -4.64
C LEU A 227 3.91 -8.59 -4.65
N ARG A 228 3.61 -9.40 -3.63
CA ARG A 228 2.31 -10.07 -3.48
C ARG A 228 1.23 -9.04 -3.22
N LEU A 229 1.50 -8.08 -2.35
CA LEU A 229 0.58 -6.98 -2.06
C LEU A 229 0.37 -6.08 -3.27
N ARG A 230 1.43 -5.79 -4.05
CA ARG A 230 1.32 -4.96 -5.26
C ARG A 230 0.44 -5.61 -6.33
N THR A 231 0.50 -6.94 -6.44
CA THR A 231 -0.25 -7.68 -7.47
C THR A 231 -1.77 -7.56 -7.31
N ILE A 232 -2.27 -7.29 -6.10
CA ILE A 232 -3.68 -7.08 -5.81
C ILE A 232 -4.23 -5.86 -6.57
N PRO A 233 -3.72 -4.63 -6.36
CA PRO A 233 -4.24 -3.47 -7.07
C PRO A 233 -3.60 -3.24 -8.45
N GLU A 234 -2.40 -3.78 -8.71
CA GLU A 234 -1.60 -3.58 -9.93
C GLU A 234 -0.96 -4.92 -10.36
N PRO A 235 -1.68 -5.78 -11.11
CA PRO A 235 -1.23 -7.13 -11.41
C PRO A 235 0.13 -7.19 -12.11
N LEU A 236 1.13 -7.76 -11.41
CA LEU A 236 2.50 -7.88 -11.91
C LEU A 236 2.71 -9.07 -12.86
N GLY A 237 1.78 -10.02 -12.89
CA GLY A 237 1.88 -11.26 -13.66
C GLY A 237 2.28 -12.45 -12.79
N ASP A 238 3.12 -13.34 -13.34
CA ASP A 238 3.56 -14.57 -12.65
C ASP A 238 4.59 -14.26 -11.56
N ILE A 239 4.12 -14.08 -10.32
CA ILE A 239 4.98 -13.86 -9.14
C ILE A 239 5.88 -15.07 -8.84
N GLY A 240 5.45 -16.29 -9.19
CA GLY A 240 6.30 -17.46 -9.01
C GLY A 240 7.50 -17.47 -9.93
N ARG A 241 7.35 -16.99 -11.17
CA ARG A 241 8.49 -16.72 -12.04
C ARG A 241 9.41 -15.68 -11.44
N ALA A 242 8.87 -14.58 -10.90
CA ALA A 242 9.68 -13.54 -10.26
C ALA A 242 10.53 -14.11 -9.12
N PHE A 243 9.93 -14.95 -8.26
CA PHE A 243 10.62 -15.56 -7.13
C PHE A 243 11.74 -16.50 -7.59
N ARG A 244 11.48 -17.37 -8.57
CA ARG A 244 12.52 -18.23 -9.16
C ARG A 244 13.66 -17.41 -9.79
N ARG A 245 13.34 -16.28 -10.45
CA ARG A 245 14.37 -15.40 -11.03
C ARG A 245 15.22 -14.77 -9.93
N TYR A 246 14.60 -14.30 -8.85
CA TYR A 246 15.29 -13.73 -7.71
C TYR A 246 16.20 -14.75 -7.01
N GLU A 247 15.76 -16.00 -6.81
CA GLU A 247 16.63 -17.08 -6.28
C GLU A 247 17.85 -17.31 -7.18
N ALA A 248 17.63 -17.37 -8.49
CA ALA A 248 18.72 -17.54 -9.45
C ALA A 248 19.70 -16.34 -9.47
N ALA A 249 19.19 -15.11 -9.31
CA ALA A 249 20.01 -13.90 -9.31
C ALA A 249 20.77 -13.68 -7.99
N SER A 250 20.12 -13.94 -6.85
CA SER A 250 20.69 -13.77 -5.51
C SER A 250 21.55 -14.96 -5.07
N GLY A 251 21.34 -16.15 -5.64
CA GLY A 251 21.96 -17.39 -5.21
C GLY A 251 21.46 -17.89 -3.85
N GLN A 252 20.37 -17.31 -3.33
CA GLN A 252 19.78 -17.67 -2.04
C GLN A 252 18.42 -18.32 -2.23
N ALA A 253 18.16 -19.42 -1.50
CA ALA A 253 16.84 -20.02 -1.44
C ALA A 253 15.89 -19.15 -0.61
N LEU A 254 14.64 -19.03 -1.05
CA LEU A 254 13.64 -18.24 -0.34
C LEU A 254 13.11 -18.95 0.90
N ASP A 255 13.06 -18.19 2.01
CA ASP A 255 12.32 -18.59 3.20
C ASP A 255 10.87 -18.13 3.08
N ARG A 256 10.02 -19.08 2.69
CA ARG A 256 8.61 -18.83 2.38
C ARG A 256 7.80 -18.47 3.61
N VAL A 257 8.14 -19.06 4.75
CA VAL A 257 7.48 -18.75 6.02
C VAL A 257 7.81 -17.32 6.44
N ALA A 258 9.06 -16.89 6.25
CA ALA A 258 9.43 -15.49 6.47
C ALA A 258 8.71 -14.54 5.49
N ILE A 259 8.58 -14.90 4.21
CA ILE A 259 7.82 -14.10 3.23
C ILE A 259 6.34 -14.01 3.62
N GLU A 260 5.70 -15.10 4.05
CA GLU A 260 4.32 -15.05 4.55
C GLU A 260 4.21 -14.18 5.80
N PHE A 261 5.16 -14.27 6.74
CA PHE A 261 5.18 -13.43 7.93
C PHE A 261 5.24 -11.94 7.53
N HIS A 262 6.15 -11.60 6.61
CA HIS A 262 6.27 -10.24 6.10
C HIS A 262 5.06 -9.80 5.27
N THR A 263 4.36 -10.73 4.62
CA THR A 263 3.09 -10.43 3.94
C THR A 263 2.03 -10.04 4.94
N ALA A 264 1.87 -10.78 6.04
CA ALA A 264 0.96 -10.41 7.11
C ALA A 264 1.34 -9.07 7.74
N GLN A 265 2.63 -8.89 8.05
CA GLN A 265 3.20 -7.69 8.66
C GLN A 265 2.92 -6.44 7.80
N PHE A 266 3.24 -6.50 6.51
CA PHE A 266 3.12 -5.35 5.63
C PHE A 266 1.66 -5.06 5.29
N SER A 267 0.83 -6.11 5.14
CA SER A 267 -0.60 -5.94 4.87
C SER A 267 -1.27 -5.16 6.01
N LEU A 268 -0.97 -5.49 7.26
CA LEU A 268 -1.59 -4.83 8.42
C LEU A 268 -1.11 -3.39 8.66
N ALA A 269 -0.03 -2.94 7.99
CA ALA A 269 0.43 -1.56 8.08
C ALA A 269 -0.59 -0.55 7.53
N THR A 270 -1.28 -0.89 6.44
CA THR A 270 -2.26 0.00 5.80
C THR A 270 -3.51 0.17 6.67
N PRO A 271 -4.21 -0.89 7.12
CA PRO A 271 -5.33 -0.76 8.06
C PRO A 271 -4.97 0.04 9.32
N MET A 272 -3.81 -0.22 9.94
CA MET A 272 -3.32 0.53 11.09
C MET A 272 -3.14 2.03 10.80
N SER A 273 -2.74 2.39 9.58
CA SER A 273 -2.59 3.79 9.17
C SER A 273 -3.91 4.50 8.91
N LEU A 274 -4.97 3.75 8.58
CA LEU A 274 -6.26 4.29 8.16
C LEU A 274 -7.26 4.42 9.32
N VAL A 275 -7.02 3.82 10.48
CA VAL A 275 -8.00 3.84 11.60
C VAL A 275 -8.42 5.25 12.00
N GLY A 276 -7.49 6.20 12.04
CA GLY A 276 -7.80 7.58 12.42
C GLY A 276 -8.80 8.23 11.46
N GLU A 277 -8.58 8.06 10.15
CA GLU A 277 -9.46 8.58 9.11
C GLU A 277 -10.78 7.80 9.02
N LEU A 278 -10.82 6.51 9.38
CA LEU A 278 -12.05 5.72 9.34
C LEU A 278 -12.92 5.87 10.60
N HIS A 279 -12.32 6.18 11.74
CA HIS A 279 -13.06 6.41 12.99
C HIS A 279 -13.65 7.82 13.05
N ALA A 280 -12.98 8.79 12.41
CA ALA A 280 -13.42 10.17 12.32
C ALA A 280 -13.35 10.66 10.85
N PRO A 281 -14.20 10.11 9.96
CA PRO A 281 -14.12 10.38 8.53
C PRO A 281 -14.35 11.85 8.20
N ARG A 282 -13.45 12.39 7.37
CA ARG A 282 -13.59 13.71 6.76
C ARG A 282 -14.38 13.59 5.45
N ALA A 283 -14.97 14.70 5.02
CA ALA A 283 -15.67 14.78 3.74
C ALA A 283 -14.67 14.89 2.57
N VAL A 284 -13.96 13.80 2.30
CA VAL A 284 -13.00 13.70 1.19
C VAL A 284 -13.43 12.61 0.19
N PRO A 285 -13.13 12.77 -1.11
CA PRO A 285 -13.50 11.78 -2.14
C PRO A 285 -12.92 10.38 -1.90
N GLU A 286 -11.80 10.28 -1.18
CA GLU A 286 -11.04 9.06 -0.96
C GLU A 286 -11.58 8.18 0.17
N THR A 287 -12.59 8.62 0.96
CA THR A 287 -13.06 7.89 2.14
C THR A 287 -13.47 6.44 1.84
N LEU A 288 -14.15 6.20 0.71
CA LEU A 288 -14.51 4.83 0.30
C LEU A 288 -13.27 4.00 -0.09
N GLN A 289 -12.27 4.63 -0.73
CA GLN A 289 -11.01 3.97 -1.07
C GLN A 289 -10.23 3.58 0.19
N TYR A 290 -10.26 4.41 1.25
CA TYR A 290 -9.66 4.04 2.54
C TYR A 290 -10.36 2.85 3.18
N LEU A 291 -11.69 2.77 3.09
CA LEU A 291 -12.43 1.62 3.58
C LEU A 291 -12.12 0.34 2.78
N GLU A 292 -12.03 0.45 1.45
CA GLU A 292 -11.58 -0.63 0.57
C GLU A 292 -10.18 -1.12 0.97
N TRP A 293 -9.20 -0.22 1.11
CA TRP A 293 -7.84 -0.59 1.51
C TRP A 293 -7.81 -1.24 2.90
N PHE A 294 -8.57 -0.73 3.85
CA PHE A 294 -8.64 -1.32 5.18
C PHE A 294 -9.08 -2.79 5.12
N HIS A 295 -10.16 -3.10 4.40
CA HIS A 295 -10.66 -4.47 4.33
C HIS A 295 -9.82 -5.37 3.42
N GLN A 296 -9.36 -4.88 2.27
CA GLN A 296 -8.52 -5.66 1.35
C GLN A 296 -7.21 -6.09 2.02
N TYR A 297 -6.51 -5.17 2.69
CA TYR A 297 -5.26 -5.52 3.34
C TYR A 297 -5.45 -6.23 4.70
N SER A 298 -6.60 -6.07 5.36
CA SER A 298 -6.96 -6.95 6.48
C SER A 298 -7.17 -8.39 6.01
N LEU A 299 -7.85 -8.59 4.87
CA LEU A 299 -8.07 -9.91 4.26
C LEU A 299 -6.72 -10.56 3.92
N THR A 300 -5.87 -9.86 3.18
CA THR A 300 -4.53 -10.35 2.81
C THR A 300 -3.68 -10.69 4.02
N GLY A 301 -3.75 -9.88 5.09
CA GLY A 301 -3.04 -10.16 6.34
C GLY A 301 -3.52 -11.45 7.00
N ILE A 302 -4.84 -11.66 7.06
CA ILE A 302 -5.44 -12.88 7.64
C ILE A 302 -5.13 -14.11 6.78
N GLU A 303 -5.15 -14.00 5.46
CA GLU A 303 -4.79 -15.09 4.54
C GLU A 303 -3.33 -15.53 4.70
N ALA A 304 -2.40 -14.58 4.85
CA ALA A 304 -1.00 -14.88 5.11
C ALA A 304 -0.81 -15.58 6.48
N ILE A 305 -1.51 -15.13 7.52
CA ILE A 305 -1.50 -15.80 8.83
C ILE A 305 -2.09 -17.22 8.72
N ALA A 306 -3.19 -17.39 7.99
CA ALA A 306 -3.82 -18.69 7.77
C ALA A 306 -2.88 -19.68 7.07
N ALA A 307 -2.14 -19.21 6.06
CA ALA A 307 -1.15 -20.01 5.35
C ALA A 307 -0.05 -20.53 6.27
N ILE A 308 0.45 -19.69 7.19
CA ILE A 308 1.47 -20.10 8.19
C ILE A 308 0.91 -21.12 9.18
N LEU A 309 -0.33 -20.93 9.62
CA LEU A 309 -0.98 -21.80 10.60
C LEU A 309 -1.53 -23.10 9.98
N GLY A 310 -1.58 -23.21 8.65
CA GLY A 310 -2.22 -24.33 7.95
C GLY A 310 -3.73 -24.38 8.18
N VAL A 311 -4.39 -23.22 8.24
CA VAL A 311 -5.84 -23.10 8.48
C VAL A 311 -6.57 -22.99 7.15
N ASP A 312 -7.49 -23.94 6.90
CA ASP A 312 -8.41 -23.85 5.77
C ASP A 312 -9.45 -22.75 6.02
N LEU A 313 -9.45 -21.74 5.15
CA LEU A 313 -10.37 -20.61 5.26
C LEU A 313 -11.76 -20.96 4.71
N PRO A 314 -12.85 -20.70 5.46
CA PRO A 314 -14.18 -21.06 5.02
C PRO A 314 -14.62 -20.19 3.83
N VAL A 315 -15.35 -20.78 2.88
CA VAL A 315 -16.02 -20.02 1.81
C VAL A 315 -17.16 -19.20 2.41
N VAL A 316 -17.15 -17.89 2.16
CA VAL A 316 -18.15 -16.95 2.68
C VAL A 316 -19.00 -16.47 1.52
N ALA A 317 -20.32 -16.62 1.64
CA ALA A 317 -21.27 -16.10 0.65
C ALA A 317 -21.85 -14.76 1.10
N LEU A 318 -22.22 -13.92 0.13
CA LEU A 318 -22.97 -12.70 0.42
C LEU A 318 -24.33 -13.06 1.03
N LEU A 319 -24.64 -12.45 2.16
CA LEU A 319 -25.91 -12.67 2.86
C LEU A 319 -27.09 -12.16 2.01
N GLN A 320 -28.29 -12.68 2.29
CA GLN A 320 -29.49 -12.21 1.62
C GLN A 320 -29.75 -10.72 1.95
N PRO A 321 -30.12 -9.88 0.97
CA PRO A 321 -30.44 -8.48 1.23
C PRO A 321 -31.71 -8.36 2.06
N ALA A 322 -31.73 -7.41 2.99
CA ALA A 322 -32.88 -7.08 3.83
C ALA A 322 -33.31 -5.62 3.60
N PRO A 323 -34.07 -5.33 2.53
CA PRO A 323 -34.41 -3.95 2.18
C PRO A 323 -35.28 -3.28 3.24
N GLY A 324 -34.86 -2.09 3.68
CA GLY A 324 -35.66 -1.23 4.54
C GLY A 324 -36.82 -0.55 3.79
N ARG A 325 -37.70 0.13 4.54
CA ARG A 325 -38.90 0.83 4.02
C ARG A 325 -38.61 1.85 2.91
N HIS A 326 -37.38 2.34 2.83
CA HIS A 326 -36.94 3.39 1.92
C HIS A 326 -35.88 2.93 0.92
N ALA A 327 -35.67 1.61 0.76
CA ALA A 327 -34.64 1.06 -0.12
C ALA A 327 -34.70 1.64 -1.55
N GLY A 328 -35.90 1.78 -2.11
CA GLY A 328 -36.08 2.35 -3.45
C GLY A 328 -35.58 3.80 -3.62
N MET A 329 -35.52 4.61 -2.56
CA MET A 329 -34.89 5.96 -2.64
C MET A 329 -33.36 5.88 -2.62
N ALA A 330 -32.80 4.91 -1.88
CA ALA A 330 -31.35 4.68 -1.88
C ALA A 330 -30.87 4.10 -3.23
N ASP A 331 -31.72 3.31 -3.90
CA ASP A 331 -31.40 2.68 -5.19
C ASP A 331 -31.19 3.69 -6.33
N THR A 332 -31.92 4.81 -6.32
CA THR A 332 -31.83 5.82 -7.39
C THR A 332 -30.70 6.83 -7.16
N LEU A 333 -30.27 7.03 -5.92
CA LEU A 333 -29.33 8.08 -5.53
C LEU A 333 -27.99 8.05 -6.29
N PRO A 334 -27.31 6.90 -6.49
CA PRO A 334 -26.06 6.87 -7.25
C PRO A 334 -26.22 7.36 -8.69
N GLY A 335 -27.34 7.02 -9.34
CA GLY A 335 -27.67 7.47 -10.69
C GLY A 335 -27.93 8.98 -10.72
N THR A 336 -28.76 9.47 -9.80
CA THR A 336 -29.05 10.90 -9.67
C THR A 336 -27.80 11.75 -9.45
N ILE A 337 -26.82 11.26 -8.68
CA ILE A 337 -25.53 11.96 -8.51
C ILE A 337 -24.71 11.91 -9.81
N GLY A 338 -24.68 10.76 -10.49
CA GLY A 338 -23.97 10.60 -11.76
C GLY A 338 -24.48 11.50 -12.88
N ASP A 339 -25.77 11.81 -12.89
CA ASP A 339 -26.42 12.69 -13.87
C ASP A 339 -26.10 14.18 -13.66
N LEU A 340 -25.50 14.57 -12.54
CA LEU A 340 -25.09 15.95 -12.29
C LEU A 340 -23.98 16.38 -13.26
N LEU A 341 -24.09 17.61 -13.77
CA LEU A 341 -23.06 18.22 -14.61
C LEU A 341 -21.80 18.51 -13.80
N ALA A 342 -20.64 18.19 -14.36
CA ALA A 342 -19.33 18.56 -13.82
C ALA A 342 -18.70 19.66 -14.67
N ALA A 343 -18.20 20.72 -14.03
CA ALA A 343 -17.62 21.88 -14.71
C ALA A 343 -16.20 21.61 -15.25
N ASP A 344 -15.46 20.72 -14.61
CA ASP A 344 -14.06 20.39 -14.89
C ASP A 344 -13.75 18.93 -14.46
N PRO A 345 -12.56 18.39 -14.81
CA PRO A 345 -12.18 17.03 -14.45
C PRO A 345 -12.15 16.74 -12.93
N ASP A 346 -11.79 17.72 -12.09
CA ASP A 346 -11.76 17.55 -10.64
C ASP A 346 -13.18 17.47 -10.05
N ALA A 347 -14.11 18.25 -10.60
CA ALA A 347 -15.53 18.17 -10.29
C ALA A 347 -16.13 16.83 -10.75
N ALA A 348 -15.72 16.33 -11.91
CA ALA A 348 -16.16 15.01 -12.42
C ALA A 348 -15.67 13.88 -11.50
N TYR A 349 -14.40 13.89 -11.11
CA TYR A 349 -13.84 12.94 -10.16
C TYR A 349 -14.60 12.95 -8.82
N ARG A 350 -14.86 14.14 -8.25
CA ARG A 350 -15.62 14.29 -7.00
C ARG A 350 -17.05 13.77 -7.13
N ARG A 351 -17.75 14.07 -8.23
CA ARG A 351 -19.09 13.56 -8.51
C ARG A 351 -19.09 12.03 -8.55
N ASP A 352 -18.17 11.44 -9.31
CA ASP A 352 -18.11 9.99 -9.50
C ASP A 352 -17.73 9.26 -8.20
N ALA A 353 -16.79 9.82 -7.42
CA ALA A 353 -16.47 9.33 -6.08
C ALA A 353 -17.68 9.40 -5.14
N THR A 354 -18.45 10.48 -5.19
CA THR A 354 -19.67 10.65 -4.39
C THR A 354 -20.73 9.64 -4.78
N ALA A 355 -20.94 9.40 -6.09
CA ALA A 355 -21.87 8.39 -6.58
C ALA A 355 -21.47 6.98 -6.12
N ARG A 356 -20.18 6.64 -6.12
CA ARG A 356 -19.67 5.36 -5.57
C ARG A 356 -19.93 5.25 -4.07
N THR A 357 -19.68 6.30 -3.29
CA THR A 357 -19.98 6.32 -1.85
C THR A 357 -21.48 6.16 -1.58
N ALA A 358 -22.34 6.78 -2.39
CA ALA A 358 -23.79 6.58 -2.29
C ALA A 358 -24.20 5.12 -2.59
N ARG A 359 -23.58 4.49 -3.60
CA ARG A 359 -23.79 3.07 -3.90
C ARG A 359 -23.33 2.17 -2.75
N PHE A 360 -22.22 2.49 -2.10
CA PHE A 360 -21.78 1.79 -0.90
C PHE A 360 -22.79 1.95 0.24
N ALA A 361 -23.25 3.19 0.52
CA ALA A 361 -24.22 3.45 1.59
C ALA A 361 -25.55 2.71 1.37
N GLN A 362 -26.02 2.63 0.12
CA GLN A 362 -27.17 1.80 -0.28
C GLN A 362 -26.92 0.33 0.07
N ARG A 363 -25.76 -0.23 -0.29
CA ARG A 363 -25.42 -1.63 0.02
C ARG A 363 -25.30 -1.86 1.53
N ALA A 364 -24.70 -0.94 2.27
CA ALA A 364 -24.65 -1.00 3.73
C ALA A 364 -26.05 -1.03 4.37
N ALA A 365 -27.01 -0.28 3.82
CA ALA A 365 -28.40 -0.33 4.27
C ALA A 365 -29.10 -1.67 3.94
N LEU A 366 -28.72 -2.34 2.84
CA LEU A 366 -29.30 -3.62 2.41
C LEU A 366 -28.72 -4.83 3.14
N PHE A 367 -27.40 -4.86 3.34
CA PHE A 367 -26.68 -6.04 3.86
C PHE A 367 -26.21 -5.87 5.30
N GLY A 368 -26.01 -4.63 5.77
CA GLY A 368 -25.43 -4.31 7.07
C GLY A 368 -26.13 -5.00 8.24
N PRO A 369 -27.47 -4.92 8.40
CA PRO A 369 -28.17 -5.58 9.50
C PRO A 369 -27.94 -7.09 9.56
N GLY A 370 -27.91 -7.76 8.40
CA GLY A 370 -27.63 -9.20 8.33
C GLY A 370 -26.17 -9.53 8.67
N ILE A 371 -25.22 -8.71 8.19
CA ILE A 371 -23.79 -8.85 8.48
C ILE A 371 -23.55 -8.67 9.98
N GLU A 372 -24.12 -7.64 10.61
CA GLU A 372 -23.95 -7.40 12.04
C GLU A 372 -24.58 -8.50 12.90
N ALA A 373 -25.76 -9.00 12.53
CA ALA A 373 -26.37 -10.13 13.22
C ALA A 373 -25.48 -11.39 13.18
N ALA A 374 -24.94 -11.72 12.01
CA ALA A 374 -24.02 -12.86 11.85
C ALA A 374 -22.71 -12.66 12.65
N ASN A 375 -22.14 -11.45 12.62
CA ASN A 375 -20.94 -11.14 13.40
C ASN A 375 -21.18 -11.29 14.91
N LEU A 376 -22.32 -10.81 15.42
CA LEU A 376 -22.66 -10.91 16.84
C LEU A 376 -22.91 -12.35 17.29
N GLU A 377 -23.50 -13.18 16.43
CA GLU A 377 -23.69 -14.62 16.70
C GLU A 377 -22.35 -15.35 16.80
N GLU A 378 -21.43 -15.08 15.87
CA GLU A 378 -20.09 -15.68 15.88
C GLU A 378 -19.23 -15.19 17.05
N ILE A 379 -19.31 -13.89 17.38
CA ILE A 379 -18.69 -13.34 18.59
C ILE A 379 -19.24 -14.04 19.83
N ALA A 380 -20.56 -14.21 19.94
CA ALA A 380 -21.16 -14.87 21.10
C ALA A 380 -20.77 -16.35 21.19
N ALA A 381 -20.61 -17.04 20.07
CA ALA A 381 -20.12 -18.42 20.05
C ALA A 381 -18.68 -18.52 20.55
N LEU A 382 -17.84 -17.52 20.26
CA LEU A 382 -16.44 -17.50 20.67
C LEU A 382 -16.24 -17.00 22.12
N THR A 383 -16.94 -15.93 22.51
CA THR A 383 -16.76 -15.27 23.82
C THR A 383 -17.70 -15.81 24.91
N GLY A 384 -18.76 -16.54 24.51
CA GLY A 384 -19.80 -17.05 25.41
C GLY A 384 -20.83 -15.99 25.84
N ALA A 385 -20.75 -14.75 25.34
CA ALA A 385 -21.63 -13.64 25.72
C ALA A 385 -22.38 -13.05 24.52
N ARG A 386 -23.69 -12.80 24.68
CA ARG A 386 -24.51 -12.14 23.66
C ARG A 386 -24.43 -10.62 23.81
N HIS A 387 -24.43 -9.93 22.67
CA HIS A 387 -24.35 -8.48 22.58
C HIS A 387 -25.49 -7.93 21.71
N THR A 388 -25.93 -6.71 22.00
CA THR A 388 -27.09 -6.07 21.34
C THR A 388 -26.70 -5.16 20.19
N ASP A 389 -25.43 -4.79 20.08
CA ASP A 389 -24.89 -3.86 19.10
C ASP A 389 -23.43 -4.23 18.77
N TRP A 390 -22.96 -3.74 17.62
CA TRP A 390 -21.61 -4.03 17.13
C TRP A 390 -20.53 -3.46 18.05
N GLN A 391 -20.77 -2.31 18.70
CA GLN A 391 -19.78 -1.67 19.58
C GLN A 391 -19.45 -2.57 20.79
N SER A 392 -20.47 -3.07 21.47
CA SER A 392 -20.28 -3.97 22.63
C SER A 392 -19.75 -5.34 22.21
N GLY A 393 -20.17 -5.85 21.04
CA GLY A 393 -19.62 -7.07 20.46
C GLY A 393 -18.13 -6.97 20.15
N ASP A 394 -17.70 -5.91 19.45
CA ASP A 394 -16.29 -5.72 19.10
C ASP A 394 -15.42 -5.41 20.32
N ALA A 395 -15.93 -4.69 21.31
CA ALA A 395 -15.24 -4.50 22.58
C ALA A 395 -15.00 -5.84 23.31
N ALA A 396 -16.00 -6.72 23.33
CA ALA A 396 -15.87 -8.04 23.95
C ALA A 396 -14.93 -8.95 23.17
N LEU A 397 -14.99 -8.94 21.84
CA LEU A 397 -14.06 -9.70 21.00
C LEU A 397 -12.62 -9.20 21.17
N GLU A 398 -12.41 -7.90 21.24
CA GLU A 398 -11.07 -7.34 21.47
C GLU A 398 -10.52 -7.74 22.84
N ALA A 399 -11.34 -7.66 23.90
CA ALA A 399 -10.95 -8.13 25.22
C ALA A 399 -10.59 -9.62 25.21
N PHE A 400 -11.36 -10.45 24.48
CA PHE A 400 -11.05 -11.86 24.28
C PHE A 400 -9.71 -12.05 23.56
N VAL A 401 -9.47 -11.36 22.45
CA VAL A 401 -8.21 -11.41 21.67
C VAL A 401 -7.00 -11.07 22.54
N LEU A 402 -7.11 -10.01 23.35
CA LEU A 402 -6.01 -9.58 24.22
C LEU A 402 -5.71 -10.62 25.31
N ALA A 403 -6.71 -11.35 25.80
CA ALA A 403 -6.53 -12.43 26.78
C ALA A 403 -6.14 -13.79 26.18
N ALA A 404 -6.53 -14.09 24.93
CA ALA A 404 -6.42 -15.41 24.32
C ALA A 404 -4.96 -15.88 24.08
N GLY A 405 -4.67 -17.16 24.31
CA GLY A 405 -3.39 -17.77 23.92
C GLY A 405 -3.36 -18.26 22.46
N PRO A 406 -2.22 -18.82 21.99
CA PRO A 406 -2.07 -19.34 20.63
C PRO A 406 -3.07 -20.45 20.27
N GLU A 407 -3.60 -21.17 21.26
CA GLU A 407 -4.62 -22.20 21.09
C GLU A 407 -5.92 -21.69 20.43
N HIS A 408 -6.15 -20.38 20.43
CA HIS A 408 -7.31 -19.75 19.80
C HIS A 408 -7.01 -19.19 18.40
N ASP A 409 -5.77 -19.21 17.92
CA ASP A 409 -5.38 -18.55 16.67
C ASP A 409 -6.20 -19.03 15.46
N ALA A 410 -6.36 -20.35 15.31
CA ALA A 410 -7.11 -20.91 14.18
C ALA A 410 -8.58 -20.46 14.16
N ALA A 411 -9.23 -20.42 15.33
CA ALA A 411 -10.60 -19.96 15.47
C ALA A 411 -10.72 -18.44 15.19
N LEU A 412 -9.76 -17.65 15.68
CA LEU A 412 -9.71 -16.20 15.45
C LEU A 412 -9.46 -15.88 13.97
N VAL A 413 -8.56 -16.60 13.30
CA VAL A 413 -8.31 -16.46 11.86
C VAL A 413 -9.56 -16.75 11.05
N ALA A 414 -10.25 -17.86 11.31
CA ALA A 414 -11.48 -18.20 10.61
C ALA A 414 -12.57 -17.14 10.83
N LEU A 415 -12.72 -16.64 12.06
CA LEU A 415 -13.66 -15.57 12.41
C LEU A 415 -13.34 -14.25 11.71
N PHE A 416 -12.08 -13.78 11.77
CA PHE A 416 -11.68 -12.53 11.12
C PHE A 416 -11.72 -12.61 9.60
N HIS A 417 -11.42 -13.77 9.01
CA HIS A 417 -11.63 -14.02 7.60
C HIS A 417 -13.11 -13.88 7.24
N ALA A 418 -14.01 -14.57 7.95
CA ALA A 418 -15.45 -14.53 7.69
C ALA A 418 -16.01 -13.10 7.78
N ARG A 419 -15.64 -12.37 8.83
CA ARG A 419 -16.03 -10.97 9.05
C ARG A 419 -15.52 -10.05 7.93
N THR A 420 -14.25 -10.17 7.57
CA THR A 420 -13.64 -9.32 6.52
C THR A 420 -14.23 -9.64 5.15
N MET A 421 -14.46 -10.91 4.84
CA MET A 421 -15.10 -11.31 3.58
C MET A 421 -16.52 -10.78 3.44
N ARG A 422 -17.33 -10.74 4.51
CA ARG A 422 -18.66 -10.10 4.46
C ARG A 422 -18.56 -8.62 4.08
N GLN A 423 -17.58 -7.90 4.61
CA GLN A 423 -17.34 -6.50 4.25
C GLN A 423 -16.85 -6.37 2.80
N MET A 424 -15.93 -7.23 2.37
CA MET A 424 -15.42 -7.24 0.98
C MET A 424 -16.52 -7.57 -0.04
N LEU A 425 -17.39 -8.55 0.22
CA LEU A 425 -18.55 -8.88 -0.63
C LEU A 425 -19.56 -7.73 -0.69
N MET A 426 -19.71 -6.98 0.41
CA MET A 426 -20.49 -5.75 0.41
C MET A 426 -19.80 -4.63 -0.40
N LEU A 427 -18.48 -4.56 -0.42
CA LEU A 427 -17.72 -3.57 -1.18
C LEU A 427 -17.52 -3.93 -2.66
N GLU A 428 -17.60 -5.20 -3.03
CA GLU A 428 -17.18 -5.71 -4.35
C GLU A 428 -17.68 -4.88 -5.55
N PRO A 429 -18.97 -4.48 -5.63
CA PRO A 429 -19.47 -3.70 -6.78
C PRO A 429 -19.00 -2.23 -6.83
N VAL A 430 -18.30 -1.75 -5.80
CA VAL A 430 -17.77 -0.38 -5.70
C VAL A 430 -16.24 -0.31 -5.60
N LEU A 431 -15.54 -1.44 -5.73
CA LEU A 431 -14.08 -1.50 -5.69
C LEU A 431 -13.47 -0.65 -6.82
N HIS A 432 -12.48 0.18 -6.47
CA HIS A 432 -11.95 1.21 -7.36
C HIS A 432 -11.08 0.65 -8.50
N ARG A 433 -10.33 -0.44 -8.28
CA ARG A 433 -9.28 -0.89 -9.23
C ARG A 433 -9.63 -2.15 -10.00
N THR A 434 -9.98 -3.23 -9.31
CA THR A 434 -10.14 -4.56 -9.92
C THR A 434 -11.61 -4.91 -10.19
N GLY A 435 -12.54 -4.26 -9.47
CA GLY A 435 -13.97 -4.56 -9.52
C GLY A 435 -14.33 -5.96 -8.98
N ARG A 436 -13.38 -6.64 -8.32
CA ARG A 436 -13.51 -7.99 -7.74
C ARG A 436 -12.63 -8.10 -6.50
N ILE A 437 -13.01 -8.99 -5.59
CA ILE A 437 -12.18 -9.32 -4.42
C ILE A 437 -10.96 -10.11 -4.90
N GLU A 438 -9.77 -9.58 -4.63
CA GLU A 438 -8.51 -10.27 -4.94
C GLU A 438 -8.01 -11.00 -3.70
N HIS A 439 -7.76 -12.30 -3.85
CA HIS A 439 -7.21 -13.14 -2.80
C HIS A 439 -5.70 -13.26 -2.95
N LEU A 440 -5.01 -13.46 -1.84
CA LEU A 440 -3.57 -13.68 -1.83
C LEU A 440 -3.21 -14.95 -2.61
N ALA A 441 -2.36 -14.79 -3.63
CA ALA A 441 -1.83 -15.93 -4.38
C ALA A 441 -0.94 -16.81 -3.46
N PRO A 442 -1.11 -18.14 -3.48
CA PRO A 442 -0.22 -19.05 -2.76
C PRO A 442 1.23 -18.87 -3.20
N LEU A 443 2.16 -19.00 -2.26
CA LEU A 443 3.57 -19.11 -2.61
C LEU A 443 3.82 -20.43 -3.37
N PRO A 444 4.47 -20.40 -4.54
CA PRO A 444 4.63 -21.56 -5.41
C PRO A 444 5.76 -22.45 -4.92
N ASP A 445 5.55 -23.76 -4.78
CA ASP A 445 6.42 -24.79 -4.15
C ASP A 445 7.94 -24.73 -4.37
#